data_AF-A0A959JM37-F1
#
_entry.id   AF-A0A959JM37-F1
#
_cell.length_a   1.000
_cell.length_b   1.000
_cell.length_c   1.000
_cell.angle_alpha   90.00
_cell.angle_beta   90.00
_cell.angle_gamma   90.00
#
_symmetry.space_group_name_H-M   'P 1'
#
loop_
_entity.id
_entity.type
_entity.pdbx_description
1 polymer ?
#
loop_
_entity_poly.entity_id
_entity_poly.type
_entity_poly.pdbx_seq_one_letter_code
_entity_poly.pdbx_strand_id
1 'polypeptide(L)'
;SISDYVSESATDAYDNIAKGVGAIIPKRDDIDKRIIQEMLNGVATFEGSGYASVTSTGVSHPSGIIDKPDDVGGLAAYQSLPAPLDTDHDGMPDQWEIDNGLNPNDATDRNTVGADGYTELEHYINSIAEISSATSESTSKSDITVYPNPSQGQMYILIPEDIDVQSMIVYDLMGKVIKTYDRTTINNLQNHVLDLGTLDEGEYVLRFDTSKGIIGKVVIFK
;
A
#
# COMPACT_ATOMS: atom_id res chain seq x y z
N SER A 1 0.98 14.03 -28.31
CA SER A 1 2.33 13.58 -27.97
C SER A 1 2.19 12.60 -26.83
N ILE A 2 2.65 11.37 -27.01
CA ILE A 2 2.67 10.36 -25.95
C ILE A 2 3.58 10.90 -24.84
N SER A 3 3.10 10.79 -23.60
CA SER A 3 3.76 11.07 -22.32
C SER A 3 5.28 11.26 -22.38
N ASP A 4 5.75 12.35 -21.79
CA ASP A 4 7.16 12.65 -21.54
C ASP A 4 7.82 11.46 -20.81
N TYR A 5 8.44 10.58 -21.59
CA TYR A 5 9.34 9.56 -21.08
C TYR A 5 10.54 10.29 -20.46
N VAL A 6 10.55 10.40 -19.14
CA VAL A 6 11.75 10.81 -18.42
C VAL A 6 12.70 9.63 -18.48
N SER A 7 13.67 9.70 -19.38
CA SER A 7 14.76 8.73 -19.41
C SER A 7 15.55 8.88 -18.11
N GLU A 8 15.41 7.91 -17.22
CA GLU A 8 16.32 7.75 -16.08
C GLU A 8 17.61 7.06 -16.54
N SER A 9 18.72 7.37 -15.88
CA SER A 9 19.96 6.63 -16.12
C SER A 9 19.79 5.20 -15.60
N ALA A 10 20.57 4.26 -16.13
CA ALA A 10 20.55 2.87 -15.64
C ALA A 10 20.83 2.78 -14.13
N THR A 11 21.63 3.70 -13.59
CA THR A 11 21.94 3.80 -12.16
C THR A 11 20.74 4.31 -11.36
N ASP A 12 20.06 5.35 -11.84
CA ASP A 12 18.88 5.90 -11.16
C ASP A 12 17.71 4.90 -11.17
N ALA A 13 17.50 4.21 -12.30
CA ALA A 13 16.52 3.13 -12.43
C ALA A 13 16.76 2.01 -11.41
N TYR A 14 18.03 1.61 -11.30
CA TYR A 14 18.46 0.57 -10.38
C TYR A 14 18.23 0.95 -8.92
N ASP A 15 18.58 2.18 -8.53
CA ASP A 15 18.35 2.69 -7.17
C ASP A 15 16.85 2.86 -6.84
N ASN A 16 16.05 3.27 -7.82
CA ASN A 16 14.61 3.43 -7.66
C ASN A 16 13.92 2.09 -7.44
N ILE A 17 14.27 1.07 -8.23
CA ILE A 17 13.77 -0.30 -8.05
C ILE A 17 14.22 -0.85 -6.70
N ALA A 18 15.49 -0.67 -6.33
CA ALA A 18 16.03 -1.15 -5.05
C ALA A 18 15.29 -0.62 -3.82
N LYS A 19 14.68 0.57 -3.89
CA LYS A 19 13.87 1.16 -2.81
C LYS A 19 12.46 0.55 -2.70
N GLY A 20 11.89 0.08 -3.81
CA GLY A 20 10.48 -0.34 -3.89
C GLY A 20 10.24 -1.86 -3.90
N VAL A 21 11.27 -2.68 -4.05
CA VAL A 21 11.11 -4.15 -4.15
C VAL A 21 11.06 -4.86 -2.79
N GLY A 22 10.37 -6.01 -2.74
CA GLY A 22 10.35 -6.90 -1.57
C GLY A 22 9.22 -6.62 -0.58
N ALA A 23 9.23 -7.34 0.55
CA ALA A 23 8.28 -7.14 1.65
C ALA A 23 8.68 -5.91 2.47
N ILE A 24 8.29 -4.73 1.99
CA ILE A 24 8.73 -3.45 2.56
C ILE A 24 7.76 -2.83 3.56
N ILE A 25 6.53 -3.35 3.62
CA ILE A 25 5.48 -2.88 4.52
C ILE A 25 5.36 -3.86 5.69
N PRO A 26 5.32 -3.37 6.94
CA PRO A 26 5.43 -1.96 7.34
C PRO A 26 6.86 -1.43 7.39
N LYS A 27 7.85 -2.31 7.45
CA LYS A 27 9.27 -1.98 7.39
C LYS A 27 9.99 -3.24 6.92
N ARG A 28 11.00 -3.07 6.07
CA ARG A 28 11.91 -4.17 5.73
C ARG A 28 12.48 -4.80 6.99
N ASP A 29 12.42 -6.13 7.05
CA ASP A 29 13.12 -6.85 8.09
C ASP A 29 14.65 -6.75 7.89
N ASP A 30 15.41 -7.28 8.84
CA ASP A 30 16.88 -7.18 8.77
C ASP A 30 17.47 -8.05 7.66
N ILE A 31 16.75 -9.07 7.19
CA ILE A 31 17.15 -9.95 6.08
C ILE A 31 16.96 -9.22 4.75
N ASP A 32 15.81 -8.57 4.55
CA ASP A 32 15.50 -7.78 3.35
C ASP A 32 16.46 -6.59 3.21
N LYS A 33 16.79 -5.90 4.30
CA LYS A 33 17.80 -4.83 4.29
C LYS A 33 19.15 -5.35 3.84
N ARG A 34 19.57 -6.51 4.38
CA ARG A 34 20.84 -7.13 4.02
C ARG A 34 20.89 -7.46 2.54
N ILE A 35 19.88 -8.17 2.03
CA ILE A 35 19.84 -8.60 0.62
C ILE A 35 19.95 -7.39 -0.31
N ILE A 36 19.28 -6.29 0.02
CA ILE A 36 19.33 -5.07 -0.79
C ILE A 36 20.70 -4.40 -0.71
N GLN A 37 21.31 -4.34 0.47
CA GLN A 37 22.68 -3.82 0.60
C GLN A 37 23.69 -4.67 -0.17
N GLU A 38 23.58 -5.99 -0.13
CA GLU A 38 24.45 -6.91 -0.88
C GLU A 38 24.24 -6.79 -2.39
N MET A 39 22.98 -6.63 -2.82
CA MET A 39 22.63 -6.36 -4.21
C MET A 39 23.30 -5.06 -4.70
N LEU A 40 23.14 -3.96 -3.96
CA LEU A 40 23.69 -2.65 -4.31
C LEU A 40 25.22 -2.63 -4.33
N ASN A 41 25.85 -3.30 -3.36
CA ASN A 41 27.32 -3.32 -3.22
C ASN A 41 27.99 -4.39 -4.10
N GLY A 42 27.23 -5.37 -4.62
CA GLY A 42 27.75 -6.49 -5.39
C GLY A 42 28.62 -7.45 -4.60
N VAL A 43 28.54 -7.40 -3.26
CA VAL A 43 29.39 -8.17 -2.33
C VAL A 43 28.49 -8.75 -1.25
N ALA A 44 28.63 -10.05 -0.98
CA ALA A 44 27.92 -10.71 0.10
C ALA A 44 28.54 -10.37 1.47
N THR A 45 27.68 -10.33 2.50
CA THR A 45 28.06 -10.00 3.88
C THR A 45 28.50 -11.23 4.65
N PHE A 46 27.89 -12.39 4.36
CA PHE A 46 28.08 -13.62 5.11
C PHE A 46 28.48 -14.79 4.20
N GLU A 47 29.11 -15.78 4.80
CA GLU A 47 29.40 -17.07 4.20
C GLU A 47 29.41 -18.16 5.28
N GLY A 48 29.11 -19.38 4.86
CA GLY A 48 29.27 -20.58 5.64
C GLY A 48 30.74 -20.96 5.74
N SER A 49 31.12 -21.51 6.89
CA SER A 49 32.48 -21.98 7.17
C SER A 49 33.03 -22.97 6.12
N GLY A 50 32.17 -23.74 5.46
CA GLY A 50 32.55 -24.69 4.41
C GLY A 50 32.99 -24.02 3.11
N TYR A 51 32.62 -22.76 2.90
CA TYR A 51 32.89 -21.99 1.69
C TYR A 51 33.85 -20.81 1.91
N ALA A 52 34.29 -20.60 3.15
CA ALA A 52 35.28 -19.59 3.50
C ALA A 52 36.63 -19.87 2.80
N SER A 53 36.90 -19.14 1.73
CA SER A 53 38.17 -19.21 1.01
C SER A 53 39.18 -18.23 1.61
N VAL A 54 40.03 -18.73 2.51
CA VAL A 54 41.14 -17.94 3.07
C VAL A 54 42.26 -17.84 2.03
N THR A 55 42.48 -16.65 1.50
CA THR A 55 43.65 -16.35 0.66
C THR A 55 44.83 -15.93 1.54
N SER A 56 46.05 -16.02 1.00
CA SER A 56 47.29 -15.59 1.68
C SER A 56 47.33 -14.09 2.03
N THR A 57 46.36 -13.29 1.55
CA THR A 57 46.18 -11.86 1.86
C THR A 57 44.96 -11.57 2.77
N GLY A 58 44.20 -12.60 3.17
CA GLY A 58 42.96 -12.47 3.95
C GLY A 58 41.76 -13.17 3.30
N VAL A 59 40.55 -12.90 3.79
CA VAL A 59 39.30 -13.39 3.17
C VAL A 59 39.09 -12.63 1.86
N SER A 60 39.16 -13.32 0.71
CA SER A 60 38.57 -12.80 -0.52
C SER A 60 37.07 -12.82 -0.29
N HIS A 61 36.40 -11.67 -0.43
CA HIS A 61 34.98 -11.40 -0.14
C HIS A 61 34.07 -12.62 0.12
N PRO A 62 33.22 -12.58 1.17
CA PRO A 62 32.33 -13.69 1.51
C PRO A 62 31.63 -14.25 0.26
N SER A 63 31.65 -15.56 0.10
CA SER A 63 31.09 -16.24 -1.08
C SER A 63 29.56 -16.08 -1.22
N GLY A 64 28.87 -15.66 -0.15
CA GLY A 64 27.41 -15.60 -0.09
C GLY A 64 26.73 -16.96 0.07
N ILE A 65 27.50 -18.05 0.08
CA ILE A 65 26.97 -19.41 0.27
C ILE A 65 26.85 -19.68 1.76
N ILE A 66 25.66 -20.01 2.23
CA ILE A 66 25.32 -20.20 3.64
C ILE A 66 25.19 -21.69 3.95
N ASP A 67 25.87 -22.20 4.97
CA ASP A 67 25.79 -23.61 5.37
C ASP A 67 24.57 -23.86 6.28
N LYS A 68 24.25 -22.89 7.15
CA LYS A 68 23.14 -22.97 8.09
C LYS A 68 22.58 -21.58 8.42
N PRO A 69 21.32 -21.47 8.86
CA PRO A 69 20.71 -20.19 9.22
C PRO A 69 21.53 -19.36 10.22
N ASP A 70 22.23 -20.01 11.17
CA ASP A 70 23.07 -19.32 12.15
C ASP A 70 24.20 -18.49 11.53
N ASP A 71 24.69 -18.86 10.35
CA ASP A 71 25.77 -18.12 9.68
C ASP A 71 25.31 -16.71 9.25
N VAL A 72 24.00 -16.47 9.22
CA VAL A 72 23.36 -15.19 8.89
C VAL A 72 22.50 -14.63 10.03
N GLY A 73 22.72 -15.10 11.27
CA GLY A 73 22.00 -14.62 12.46
C GLY A 73 20.81 -15.46 12.90
N GLY A 74 20.59 -16.62 12.28
CA GLY A 74 19.52 -17.56 12.64
C GLY A 74 18.19 -17.27 11.97
N LEU A 75 17.16 -18.05 12.33
CA LEU A 75 15.79 -17.78 11.89
C LEU A 75 15.23 -16.58 12.67
N ALA A 76 14.51 -15.70 11.98
CA ALA A 76 13.81 -14.60 12.62
C ALA A 76 12.85 -15.13 13.70
N ALA A 77 12.97 -14.60 14.92
CA ALA A 77 12.03 -14.89 15.99
C ALA A 77 10.75 -14.08 15.77
N TYR A 78 9.76 -14.69 15.12
CA TYR A 78 8.44 -14.10 14.97
C TYR A 78 7.74 -14.13 16.34
N GLN A 79 7.67 -12.97 17.00
CA GLN A 79 6.89 -12.82 18.22
C GLN A 79 5.41 -12.81 17.84
N SER A 80 4.73 -13.93 18.01
CA SER A 80 3.26 -13.99 17.91
C SER A 80 2.67 -13.60 19.26
N LEU A 81 1.68 -12.72 19.23
CA LEU A 81 0.75 -12.60 20.36
C LEU A 81 -0.11 -13.88 20.42
N PRO A 82 -0.68 -14.22 21.59
CA PRO A 82 -1.70 -15.25 21.66
C PRO A 82 -2.82 -14.93 20.68
N ALA A 83 -3.27 -15.93 19.91
CA ALA A 83 -4.42 -15.76 19.04
C ALA A 83 -5.66 -15.38 19.88
N PRO A 84 -6.54 -14.51 19.37
CA PRO A 84 -7.85 -14.29 19.97
C PRO A 84 -8.62 -15.60 20.14
N LEU A 85 -9.49 -15.66 21.15
CA LEU A 85 -10.38 -16.81 21.34
C LEU A 85 -11.40 -16.87 20.20
N ASP A 86 -11.56 -18.06 19.64
CA ASP A 86 -12.51 -18.45 18.59
C ASP A 86 -13.08 -19.80 19.03
N THR A 87 -14.29 -19.78 19.57
CA THR A 87 -14.89 -20.92 20.30
C THR A 87 -15.43 -21.98 19.35
N ASP A 88 -16.02 -21.59 18.22
CA ASP A 88 -16.57 -22.51 17.22
C ASP A 88 -15.62 -22.80 16.04
N HIS A 89 -14.44 -22.19 16.05
CA HIS A 89 -13.32 -22.41 15.14
C HIS A 89 -13.65 -22.07 13.69
N ASP A 90 -14.41 -21.01 13.51
CA ASP A 90 -14.94 -20.61 12.22
C ASP A 90 -14.07 -19.57 11.49
N GLY A 91 -13.04 -19.06 12.19
CA GLY A 91 -12.09 -18.07 11.70
C GLY A 91 -12.37 -16.65 12.17
N MET A 92 -13.43 -16.41 12.96
CA MET A 92 -13.77 -15.13 13.58
C MET A 92 -13.57 -15.21 15.11
N PRO A 93 -13.03 -14.16 15.76
CA PRO A 93 -12.92 -14.12 17.22
C PRO A 93 -14.28 -13.91 17.90
N ASP A 94 -14.50 -14.58 19.03
CA ASP A 94 -15.73 -14.46 19.84
C ASP A 94 -16.13 -13.00 20.12
N GLN A 95 -15.13 -12.15 20.40
CA GLN A 95 -15.37 -10.74 20.69
C GLN A 95 -15.90 -9.98 19.48
N TRP A 96 -15.36 -10.27 18.28
CA TRP A 96 -15.81 -9.64 17.04
C TRP A 96 -17.24 -10.08 16.71
N GLU A 97 -17.54 -11.36 16.90
CA GLU A 97 -18.88 -11.90 16.71
C GLU A 97 -19.90 -11.24 17.66
N ILE A 98 -19.58 -11.14 18.96
CA ILE A 98 -20.44 -10.47 19.95
C ILE A 98 -20.69 -9.00 19.55
N ASP A 99 -19.65 -8.30 19.10
CA ASP A 99 -19.75 -6.89 18.73
C ASP A 99 -20.58 -6.68 17.45
N ASN A 100 -20.64 -7.67 16.56
CA ASN A 100 -21.44 -7.66 15.32
C ASN A 100 -22.78 -8.41 15.43
N GLY A 101 -23.11 -8.92 16.62
CA GLY A 101 -24.41 -9.56 16.90
C GLY A 101 -24.54 -11.01 16.43
N LEU A 102 -23.41 -11.69 16.25
CA LEU A 102 -23.29 -13.11 15.91
C LEU A 102 -23.19 -13.98 17.17
N ASN A 103 -23.21 -15.29 16.98
CA ASN A 103 -23.17 -16.28 18.05
C ASN A 103 -21.82 -17.04 18.03
N PRO A 104 -20.93 -16.80 19.02
CA PRO A 104 -19.61 -17.46 19.11
C PRO A 104 -19.59 -18.99 19.25
N ASN A 105 -20.75 -19.63 19.17
CA ASN A 105 -20.90 -21.08 19.25
C ASN A 105 -21.55 -21.66 17.98
N ASP A 106 -21.72 -20.86 16.92
CA ASP A 106 -22.38 -21.23 15.66
C ASP A 106 -21.58 -20.82 14.42
N ALA A 107 -20.58 -21.63 14.10
CA ALA A 107 -19.69 -21.48 12.94
C ALA A 107 -20.38 -21.36 11.56
N THR A 108 -21.71 -21.51 11.48
CA THR A 108 -22.47 -21.34 10.25
C THR A 108 -22.87 -19.90 10.00
N ASP A 109 -22.96 -19.07 11.04
CA ASP A 109 -23.42 -17.69 10.95
C ASP A 109 -22.42 -16.77 10.23
N ARG A 110 -21.14 -17.16 10.13
CA ARG A 110 -20.12 -16.53 9.27
C ARG A 110 -20.53 -16.39 7.82
N ASN A 111 -21.41 -17.26 7.33
CA ASN A 111 -21.91 -17.25 5.95
C ASN A 111 -23.20 -16.43 5.81
N THR A 112 -23.68 -15.81 6.88
CA THR A 112 -24.81 -14.88 6.83
C THR A 112 -24.41 -13.71 5.93
N VAL A 113 -25.26 -13.42 4.94
CA VAL A 113 -24.99 -12.36 3.98
C VAL A 113 -25.71 -11.09 4.42
N GLY A 114 -24.94 -10.03 4.62
CA GLY A 114 -25.41 -8.69 4.95
C GLY A 114 -26.17 -8.02 3.80
N ALA A 115 -26.74 -6.85 4.07
CA ALA A 115 -27.51 -6.09 3.07
C ALA A 115 -26.66 -5.57 1.90
N ASP A 116 -25.34 -5.52 2.07
CA ASP A 116 -24.35 -5.14 1.08
C ASP A 116 -23.85 -6.32 0.24
N GLY A 117 -24.30 -7.54 0.53
CA GLY A 117 -23.98 -8.74 -0.25
C GLY A 117 -22.70 -9.46 0.19
N TYR A 118 -22.05 -9.03 1.28
CA TYR A 118 -20.89 -9.70 1.85
C TYR A 118 -21.29 -10.59 3.03
N THR A 119 -20.53 -11.66 3.22
CA THR A 119 -20.61 -12.54 4.38
C THR A 119 -20.00 -11.90 5.62
N GLU A 120 -20.42 -12.31 6.81
CA GLU A 120 -19.81 -11.85 8.06
C GLU A 120 -18.32 -12.20 8.14
N LEU A 121 -17.90 -13.35 7.59
CA LEU A 121 -16.48 -13.69 7.48
C LEU A 121 -15.71 -12.67 6.62
N GLU A 122 -16.29 -12.21 5.52
CA GLU A 122 -15.67 -11.18 4.67
C GLU A 122 -15.59 -9.83 5.39
N HIS A 123 -16.60 -9.48 6.19
CA HIS A 123 -16.57 -8.30 7.07
C HIS A 123 -15.43 -8.39 8.09
N TYR A 124 -15.27 -9.54 8.74
CA TYR A 124 -14.17 -9.76 9.65
C TYR A 124 -12.81 -9.64 8.96
N ILE A 125 -12.60 -10.33 7.83
CA ILE A 125 -11.36 -10.29 7.06
C ILE A 125 -11.05 -8.86 6.59
N ASN A 126 -12.06 -8.09 6.16
CA ASN A 126 -11.87 -6.71 5.77
C ASN A 126 -11.48 -5.83 6.97
N SER A 127 -12.12 -6.03 8.13
CA SER A 127 -11.80 -5.28 9.35
C SER A 127 -10.36 -5.49 9.84
N ILE A 128 -9.82 -6.70 9.72
CA ILE A 128 -8.42 -6.98 10.08
C ILE A 128 -7.42 -6.48 9.04
N ALA A 129 -7.81 -6.38 7.76
CA ALA A 129 -6.97 -5.79 6.73
C ALA A 129 -6.77 -4.28 6.97
N GLU A 130 -7.81 -3.60 7.45
CA GLU A 130 -7.71 -2.21 7.93
C GLU A 130 -6.80 -2.10 9.16
N ILE A 131 -6.92 -3.02 10.12
CA ILE A 131 -6.06 -3.04 11.33
C ILE A 131 -4.59 -3.35 11.00
N SER A 132 -4.32 -4.24 10.04
CA SER A 132 -2.98 -4.55 9.54
C SER A 132 -2.36 -3.35 8.84
N SER A 133 -3.18 -2.54 8.15
CA SER A 133 -2.77 -1.25 7.61
C SER A 133 -2.56 -0.18 8.69
N ALA A 134 -3.17 -0.33 9.87
CA ALA A 134 -3.10 0.62 10.98
C ALA A 134 -2.00 0.32 12.02
N THR A 135 -1.39 -0.87 12.01
CA THR A 135 -0.44 -1.30 13.06
C THR A 135 1.04 -0.99 12.80
N SER A 136 1.36 -0.19 11.80
CA SER A 136 2.67 0.43 11.71
C SER A 136 2.62 1.66 10.82
N GLU A 137 3.14 2.75 11.36
CA GLU A 137 3.10 4.10 10.80
C GLU A 137 1.69 4.70 10.86
N SER A 138 1.38 5.48 11.90
CA SER A 138 1.36 6.95 11.73
C SER A 138 2.31 7.50 10.65
N THR A 139 2.19 7.04 9.41
CA THR A 139 2.26 7.94 8.26
C THR A 139 0.82 8.34 8.07
N SER A 140 0.52 9.59 8.39
CA SER A 140 -0.71 10.27 8.02
C SER A 140 -0.79 10.34 6.49
N LYS A 141 -1.04 9.19 5.86
CA LYS A 141 -1.51 9.08 4.50
C LYS A 141 -2.92 9.61 4.52
N SER A 142 -2.95 10.93 4.46
CA SER A 142 -4.13 11.72 4.36
C SER A 142 -4.53 11.53 2.91
N ASP A 143 -5.36 10.52 2.68
CA ASP A 143 -5.84 10.16 1.36
C ASP A 143 -6.99 11.11 1.02
N ILE A 144 -6.88 11.82 -0.11
CA ILE A 144 -8.00 12.56 -0.69
C ILE A 144 -9.04 11.54 -1.15
N THR A 145 -10.28 11.65 -0.67
CA THR A 145 -11.35 10.73 -1.05
C THR A 145 -12.16 11.33 -2.19
N VAL A 146 -12.43 10.52 -3.20
CA VAL A 146 -13.11 10.94 -4.42
C VAL A 146 -14.26 9.99 -4.72
N TYR A 147 -15.49 10.50 -4.76
CA TYR A 147 -16.69 9.73 -5.09
C TYR A 147 -17.34 10.28 -6.36
N PRO A 148 -17.53 9.47 -7.41
CA PRO A 148 -18.34 9.88 -8.55
C PRO A 148 -19.80 10.02 -8.10
N ASN A 149 -20.48 11.11 -8.50
CA ASN A 149 -21.93 11.22 -8.39
C ASN A 149 -22.56 10.78 -9.73
N PRO A 150 -23.11 9.56 -9.82
CA PRO A 150 -23.50 8.93 -11.08
C PRO A 150 -24.72 9.56 -11.78
N SER A 151 -25.25 10.68 -11.29
CA SER A 151 -26.49 11.27 -11.83
C SER A 151 -26.33 12.62 -12.54
N GLN A 152 -25.20 13.33 -12.38
CA GLN A 152 -25.09 14.74 -12.78
C GLN A 152 -23.73 15.21 -13.33
N GLY A 153 -22.77 14.32 -13.64
CA GLY A 153 -21.44 14.75 -14.12
C GLY A 153 -20.59 15.47 -13.06
N GLN A 154 -20.99 15.35 -11.79
CA GLN A 154 -20.33 15.94 -10.64
C GLN A 154 -19.64 14.86 -9.81
N MET A 155 -18.70 15.27 -8.97
CA MET A 155 -17.99 14.37 -8.08
C MET A 155 -17.75 15.03 -6.73
N TYR A 156 -17.80 14.22 -5.68
CA TYR A 156 -17.48 14.67 -4.33
C TYR A 156 -16.00 14.42 -4.07
N ILE A 157 -15.30 15.46 -3.60
CA ILE A 157 -13.89 15.41 -3.23
C ILE A 157 -13.77 15.83 -1.77
N LEU A 158 -13.45 14.87 -0.91
CA LEU A 158 -13.15 15.13 0.49
C LEU A 158 -11.64 15.29 0.63
N ILE A 159 -11.23 16.50 1.00
CA ILE A 159 -9.83 16.85 1.27
C ILE A 159 -9.70 16.99 2.79
N PRO A 160 -8.93 16.11 3.45
CA PRO A 160 -8.61 16.26 4.87
C PRO A 160 -7.99 17.63 5.18
N GLU A 161 -8.33 18.22 6.33
CA GLU A 161 -7.86 19.56 6.72
C GLU A 161 -6.33 19.67 6.84
N ASP A 162 -5.64 18.55 7.01
CA ASP A 162 -4.19 18.45 7.11
C ASP A 162 -3.48 18.33 5.75
N ILE A 163 -4.21 18.37 4.63
CA ILE A 163 -3.67 18.39 3.27
C ILE A 163 -3.92 19.74 2.62
N ASP A 164 -2.85 20.37 2.16
CA ASP A 164 -2.93 21.56 1.31
C ASP A 164 -2.76 21.16 -0.15
N VAL A 165 -3.82 21.28 -0.96
CA VAL A 165 -3.82 20.95 -2.38
C VAL A 165 -3.44 22.19 -3.20
N GLN A 166 -2.33 22.09 -3.94
CA GLN A 166 -1.80 23.17 -4.79
C GLN A 166 -2.45 23.19 -6.18
N SER A 167 -2.68 22.01 -6.76
CA SER A 167 -3.37 21.85 -8.03
C SER A 167 -3.98 20.46 -8.18
N MET A 168 -5.00 20.37 -9.02
CA MET A 168 -5.57 19.10 -9.45
C MET A 168 -5.66 19.05 -10.97
N ILE A 169 -5.24 17.94 -11.56
CA ILE A 169 -5.27 17.71 -13.01
C ILE A 169 -6.07 16.44 -13.29
N VAL A 170 -6.98 16.51 -14.26
CA VAL A 170 -7.79 15.39 -14.74
C VAL A 170 -7.22 14.93 -16.09
N TYR A 171 -6.93 13.64 -16.21
CA TYR A 171 -6.43 13.01 -17.42
C TYR A 171 -7.43 11.95 -17.94
N ASP A 172 -7.47 11.74 -19.25
CA ASP A 172 -8.00 10.49 -19.81
C ASP A 172 -6.99 9.34 -19.65
N LEU A 173 -7.39 8.10 -19.96
CA LEU A 173 -6.51 6.92 -19.91
C LEU A 173 -5.32 7.00 -20.87
N MET A 174 -5.35 7.90 -21.86
CA MET A 174 -4.24 8.13 -22.79
C MET A 174 -3.27 9.21 -22.28
N GLY A 175 -3.50 9.75 -21.08
CA GLY A 175 -2.66 10.78 -20.45
C GLY A 175 -2.91 12.18 -21.00
N LYS A 176 -3.98 12.41 -21.76
CA LYS A 176 -4.35 13.75 -22.22
C LYS A 176 -4.98 14.51 -21.06
N VAL A 177 -4.48 15.72 -20.80
CA VAL A 177 -5.10 16.64 -19.84
C VAL A 177 -6.49 17.05 -20.34
N ILE A 178 -7.51 16.76 -19.54
CA ILE A 178 -8.89 17.14 -19.79
C ILE A 178 -9.22 18.45 -19.08
N LYS A 179 -8.85 18.57 -17.80
CA LYS A 179 -9.04 19.79 -17.00
C LYS A 179 -7.93 19.98 -15.97
N THR A 180 -7.73 21.23 -15.59
CA THR A 180 -6.81 21.64 -14.51
C THR A 180 -7.53 22.61 -13.59
N TYR A 181 -7.37 22.40 -12.28
CA TYR A 181 -7.93 23.21 -11.23
C TYR A 181 -6.81 23.73 -10.34
N ASP A 182 -6.85 25.01 -10.03
CA ASP A 182 -5.90 25.65 -9.13
C ASP A 182 -6.31 25.52 -7.65
N ARG A 183 -5.37 25.80 -6.76
CA ARG A 183 -5.59 25.84 -5.31
C ARG A 183 -6.84 26.63 -4.90
N THR A 184 -7.06 27.79 -5.52
CA THR A 184 -8.19 28.67 -5.15
C THR A 184 -9.52 28.03 -5.51
N THR A 185 -9.62 27.34 -6.64
CA THR A 185 -10.82 26.63 -7.05
C THR A 185 -11.09 25.43 -6.14
N ILE A 186 -10.04 24.68 -5.77
CA ILE A 186 -10.14 23.52 -4.89
C ILE A 186 -10.51 23.91 -3.44
N ASN A 187 -9.94 25.00 -2.91
CA ASN A 187 -10.23 25.45 -1.55
C ASN A 187 -11.63 26.09 -1.40
N ASN A 188 -12.25 26.51 -2.50
CA ASN A 188 -13.57 27.13 -2.51
C ASN A 188 -14.68 26.19 -3.02
N LEU A 189 -14.45 24.87 -3.05
CA LEU A 189 -15.47 23.90 -3.45
C LEU A 189 -16.67 23.99 -2.51
N GLN A 190 -17.82 24.37 -3.05
CA GLN A 190 -19.09 24.35 -2.33
C GLN A 190 -19.49 22.90 -2.05
N ASN A 191 -19.76 22.57 -0.79
CA ASN A 191 -20.21 21.24 -0.36
C ASN A 191 -19.30 20.08 -0.81
N HIS A 192 -17.99 20.33 -0.99
CA HIS A 192 -17.03 19.33 -1.49
C HIS A 192 -17.35 18.82 -2.90
N VAL A 193 -18.18 19.54 -3.67
CA VAL A 193 -18.57 19.14 -5.02
C VAL A 193 -17.65 19.81 -6.03
N LEU A 194 -17.01 19.00 -6.86
CA LEU A 194 -16.33 19.45 -8.05
C LEU A 194 -17.18 19.11 -9.28
N ASP A 195 -17.50 20.14 -10.05
CA ASP A 195 -18.18 19.99 -11.34
C ASP A 195 -17.13 19.77 -12.43
N LEU A 196 -17.02 18.54 -12.93
CA LEU A 196 -16.15 18.23 -14.06
C LEU A 196 -16.77 18.59 -15.43
N GLY A 197 -17.97 19.16 -15.47
CA GLY A 197 -18.72 19.47 -16.68
C GLY A 197 -19.24 18.21 -17.38
N THR A 198 -19.63 18.33 -18.66
CA THR A 198 -19.99 17.19 -19.51
C THR A 198 -18.72 16.44 -19.94
N LEU A 199 -18.10 15.73 -19.01
CA LEU A 199 -17.19 14.65 -19.39
C LEU A 199 -18.00 13.55 -20.06
N ASP A 200 -17.44 12.99 -21.12
CA ASP A 200 -18.00 11.78 -21.74
C ASP A 200 -17.87 10.61 -20.74
N GLU A 201 -18.80 9.66 -20.80
CA GLU A 201 -18.71 8.41 -20.04
C GLU A 201 -17.36 7.73 -20.32
N GLY A 202 -16.63 7.37 -19.26
CA GLY A 202 -15.28 6.86 -19.38
C GLY A 202 -14.48 6.88 -18.08
N GLU A 203 -13.26 6.36 -18.15
CA GLU A 203 -12.33 6.34 -17.02
C GLU A 203 -11.37 7.54 -17.08
N TYR A 204 -11.15 8.16 -15.93
CA TYR A 204 -10.30 9.33 -15.78
C TYR A 204 -9.36 9.18 -14.59
N VAL A 205 -8.17 9.77 -14.70
CA VAL A 205 -7.18 9.83 -13.62
C VAL A 205 -7.11 11.25 -13.08
N LEU A 206 -7.29 11.41 -11.78
CA LEU A 206 -7.12 12.65 -11.06
C LEU A 206 -5.78 12.64 -10.35
N ARG A 207 -4.96 13.65 -10.63
CA ARG A 207 -3.69 13.89 -9.97
C ARG A 207 -3.81 15.15 -9.11
N PHE A 208 -3.56 15.01 -7.82
CA PHE A 208 -3.49 16.10 -6.87
C PHE A 208 -2.03 16.36 -6.51
N ASP A 209 -1.58 17.58 -6.71
CA ASP A 209 -0.29 18.06 -6.21
C ASP A 209 -0.53 18.69 -4.84
N THR A 210 -0.01 18.07 -3.78
CA THR A 210 -0.28 18.47 -2.39
C THR A 210 1.00 18.83 -1.63
N SER A 211 0.85 19.46 -0.47
CA SER A 211 1.96 19.70 0.46
C SER A 211 2.66 18.43 0.96
N LYS A 212 2.03 17.27 0.82
CA LYS A 212 2.54 15.96 1.26
C LYS A 212 3.00 15.06 0.09
N GLY A 213 2.97 15.56 -1.15
CA GLY A 213 3.35 14.82 -2.35
C GLY A 213 2.22 14.72 -3.38
N ILE A 214 2.41 13.84 -4.36
CA ILE A 214 1.45 13.62 -5.45
C ILE A 214 0.48 12.50 -5.03
N ILE A 215 -0.83 12.77 -5.11
CA ILE A 215 -1.88 11.77 -4.86
C ILE A 215 -2.62 11.51 -6.18
N GLY A 216 -2.73 10.25 -6.58
CA GLY A 216 -3.47 9.82 -7.76
C GLY A 216 -4.77 9.09 -7.39
N LYS A 217 -5.87 9.37 -8.10
CA LYS A 217 -7.15 8.66 -7.96
C LYS A 217 -7.73 8.34 -9.34
N VAL A 218 -8.19 7.12 -9.52
CA VAL A 218 -8.92 6.71 -10.74
C VAL A 218 -10.41 6.84 -10.45
N VAL A 219 -11.16 7.43 -11.38
CA VAL A 219 -12.61 7.52 -11.31
C VAL A 219 -13.25 7.02 -12.59
N ILE A 220 -14.44 6.45 -12.46
CA ILE A 220 -15.24 5.96 -13.56
C ILE A 220 -16.48 6.85 -13.65
N PHE A 221 -16.63 7.56 -14.77
CA PHE A 221 -17.86 8.26 -15.14
C PHE A 221 -18.72 7.30 -15.97
N LYS A 222 -19.94 7.10 -15.50
CA LYS A 222 -20.99 6.31 -16.16
C LYS A 222 -22.20 7.19 -16.40
#